data_AF-A0A1V5SAP4-F1
#
_entry.id   AF-A0A1V5SAP4-F1
#
_cell.length_a   1.000
_cell.length_b   1.000
_cell.length_c   1.000
_cell.angle_alpha   90.00
_cell.angle_beta   90.00
_cell.angle_gamma   90.00
#
_symmetry.space_group_name_H-M   'P 1'
#
loop_
_entity.id
_entity.type
_entity.pdbx_description
1 polymer ?
#
loop_
_entity_poly.entity_id
_entity_poly.type
_entity_poly.pdbx_seq_one_letter_code
_entity_poly.pdbx_strand_id
1 'polypeptide(L)'
;MNKQRVSQELNLVFLKYGKQNQLLKFCEESGELIQAINKYEGGRGSIDAIYEELADTQLMLDQIKEMYTAEEKDLDSRYMKKLQRVLRIIHEGN
;
A
#
# COMPACT_ATOMS: atom_id res chain seq x y z
N MET A 1 -16.51 -0.28 6.82
CA MET A 1 -17.01 -1.02 5.64
C MET A 1 -16.78 -2.51 5.83
N ASN A 2 -17.68 -3.39 5.37
CA ASN A 2 -17.49 -4.85 5.42
C ASN A 2 -16.38 -5.27 4.43
N LYS A 3 -15.41 -6.11 4.85
CA LYS A 3 -14.30 -6.60 4.00
C LYS A 3 -14.78 -7.18 2.65
N GLN A 4 -15.93 -7.87 2.66
CA GLN A 4 -16.49 -8.48 1.45
C GLN A 4 -17.01 -7.42 0.46
N ARG A 5 -17.53 -6.30 0.97
CA ARG A 5 -17.98 -5.17 0.14
C ARG A 5 -16.80 -4.39 -0.43
N VAL A 6 -15.73 -4.23 0.34
CA VAL A 6 -14.47 -3.59 -0.11
C VAL A 6 -13.87 -4.38 -1.28
N SER A 7 -13.74 -5.69 -1.14
CA SER A 7 -13.20 -6.56 -2.20
C SER A 7 -14.06 -6.51 -3.49
N GLN A 8 -15.39 -6.46 -3.37
CA GLN A 8 -16.29 -6.26 -4.52
C GLN A 8 -16.08 -4.90 -5.21
N GLU A 9 -15.94 -3.83 -4.44
CA GLU A 9 -15.70 -2.48 -4.97
C GLU A 9 -14.32 -2.38 -5.65
N LEU A 10 -13.28 -3.02 -5.11
CA LEU A 10 -11.95 -3.09 -5.72
C LEU A 10 -11.94 -3.92 -7.01
N ASN A 11 -12.74 -4.99 -7.08
CA ASN A 11 -12.86 -5.80 -8.29
C ASN A 11 -13.48 -5.00 -9.46
N LEU A 12 -14.45 -4.13 -9.20
CA LEU A 12 -15.01 -3.23 -10.22
C LEU A 12 -13.92 -2.31 -10.83
N VAL A 13 -13.01 -1.82 -9.99
CA VAL A 13 -11.89 -0.97 -10.41
C VAL A 13 -10.90 -1.77 -11.27
N PHE A 14 -10.59 -3.00 -10.88
CA PHE A 14 -9.77 -3.90 -11.68
C PHE A 14 -10.39 -4.22 -13.05
N LEU A 15 -11.68 -4.58 -13.08
CA LEU A 15 -12.38 -4.90 -14.33
C LEU A 15 -12.44 -3.71 -15.30
N LYS A 16 -12.53 -2.48 -14.77
CA LYS A 16 -12.63 -1.27 -15.59
C LYS A 16 -11.28 -0.83 -16.18
N TYR A 17 -10.20 -0.90 -15.42
CA TYR A 17 -8.91 -0.31 -15.80
C TYR A 17 -7.82 -1.34 -16.10
N GLY A 18 -7.94 -2.58 -15.63
CA GLY A 18 -6.99 -3.66 -15.86
C GLY A 18 -5.71 -3.59 -15.02
N LYS A 19 -5.02 -4.73 -14.91
CA LYS A 19 -3.83 -4.95 -14.05
C LYS A 19 -2.73 -3.91 -14.25
N GLN A 20 -2.36 -3.64 -15.50
CA GLN A 20 -1.23 -2.77 -15.83
C GLN A 20 -1.48 -1.31 -15.40
N ASN A 21 -2.68 -0.79 -15.63
CA ASN A 21 -3.01 0.58 -15.23
C ASN A 21 -3.03 0.74 -13.72
N GLN A 22 -3.51 -0.27 -12.97
CA GLN A 22 -3.47 -0.23 -11.51
C GLN A 22 -2.04 -0.27 -10.95
N LEU A 23 -1.15 -1.05 -11.57
CA LEU A 23 0.27 -1.06 -11.19
C LEU A 23 0.95 0.29 -11.48
N LEU A 24 0.64 0.92 -12.62
CA LEU A 24 1.15 2.26 -12.94
C LEU A 24 0.63 3.30 -11.96
N LYS A 25 -0.65 3.25 -11.62
CA LYS A 25 -1.26 4.17 -10.65
C LYS A 25 -0.65 3.99 -9.26
N PHE A 26 -0.40 2.75 -8.82
CA PHE A 26 0.32 2.51 -7.56
C PHE A 26 1.72 3.14 -7.55
N CYS A 27 2.45 3.07 -8.66
CA CYS A 27 3.75 3.72 -8.78
C CYS A 27 3.65 5.25 -8.70
N GLU A 28 2.60 5.84 -9.29
CA GLU A 28 2.31 7.27 -9.22
C GLU A 28 2.05 7.71 -7.77
N GLU A 29 1.07 7.10 -7.09
CA GLU A 29 0.72 7.42 -5.69
C GLU A 29 1.92 7.23 -4.74
N SER A 30 2.73 6.18 -4.98
CA SER A 30 3.96 5.95 -4.21
C SER A 30 4.97 7.10 -4.40
N GLY A 31 5.06 7.65 -5.61
CA GLY A 31 5.91 8.81 -5.91
C GLY A 31 5.40 10.09 -5.26
N GLU A 32 4.09 10.29 -5.24
CA GLU A 32 3.42 11.43 -4.59
C GLU A 32 3.61 11.37 -3.06
N LEU A 33 3.47 10.20 -2.44
CA LEU A 33 3.79 9.98 -1.03
C LEU A 33 5.26 10.28 -0.71
N ILE A 34 6.20 9.80 -1.53
CA ILE A 34 7.63 10.13 -1.36
C ILE A 34 7.85 11.64 -1.44
N GLN A 35 7.18 12.33 -2.36
CA GLN A 35 7.29 13.78 -2.51
C GLN A 35 6.71 14.52 -1.30
N ALA A 36 5.54 14.10 -0.79
CA ALA A 36 4.90 14.68 0.38
C ALA A 36 5.77 14.53 1.63
N ILE A 37 6.33 13.34 1.87
CA ILE A 37 7.28 13.08 2.96
C ILE A 37 8.50 14.02 2.84
N ASN A 38 9.14 14.07 1.67
CA ASN A 38 10.32 14.93 1.47
C ASN A 38 10.02 16.43 1.69
N LYS A 39 8.83 16.90 1.27
CA LYS A 39 8.42 18.29 1.50
C LYS A 39 8.20 18.56 2.98
N TYR A 40 7.53 17.65 3.70
CA TYR A 40 7.26 17.79 5.12
C TYR A 40 8.54 17.79 5.96
N GLU A 41 9.40 16.79 5.77
CA GLU A 41 10.71 16.72 6.46
C GLU A 41 11.63 17.89 6.09
N GLY A 42 11.51 18.40 4.86
CA GLY A 42 12.20 19.60 4.39
C GLY A 42 11.60 20.94 4.85
N GLY A 43 10.58 20.92 5.73
CA GLY A 43 9.93 22.11 6.31
C GLY A 43 9.05 22.91 5.35
N ARG A 44 8.65 22.32 4.22
CA ARG A 44 7.89 22.97 3.12
C ARG A 44 6.57 22.26 2.79
N GLY A 45 6.17 21.28 3.59
CA GLY A 45 4.95 20.48 3.40
C GLY A 45 4.08 20.47 4.65
N SER A 46 2.96 19.76 4.58
CA SER A 46 2.04 19.54 5.70
C SER A 46 1.89 18.06 6.00
N ILE A 47 1.57 17.75 7.27
CA ILE A 47 1.25 16.39 7.69
C ILE A 47 -0.02 15.89 6.98
N ASP A 48 -0.96 16.78 6.69
CA ASP A 48 -2.20 16.46 5.96
C ASP A 48 -1.90 15.96 4.55
N ALA A 49 -0.91 16.55 3.86
CA ALA A 49 -0.49 16.06 2.55
C ALA A 49 0.09 14.63 2.67
N ILE A 50 0.84 14.31 3.72
CA ILE A 50 1.29 12.92 3.94
C ILE A 50 0.08 12.00 4.16
N TYR A 51 -0.91 12.41 4.94
CA TYR A 51 -2.07 11.57 5.22
C TYR A 51 -2.91 11.26 3.97
N GLU A 52 -3.08 12.24 3.07
CA GLU A 52 -3.78 12.03 1.81
C GLU A 52 -3.03 11.00 0.94
N GLU A 53 -1.75 11.23 0.68
CA GLU A 53 -0.95 10.35 -0.18
C GLU A 53 -0.75 8.95 0.44
N LEU A 54 -0.76 8.86 1.77
CA LEU A 54 -0.74 7.58 2.49
C LEU A 54 -2.05 6.81 2.26
N ALA A 55 -3.19 7.51 2.30
CA ALA A 55 -4.49 6.90 2.05
C ALA A 55 -4.61 6.41 0.61
N ASP A 56 -4.16 7.22 -0.36
CA ASP A 56 -4.18 6.86 -1.79
C ASP A 56 -3.23 5.68 -2.07
N THR A 57 -2.01 5.71 -1.53
CA THR A 57 -1.06 4.59 -1.63
C THR A 57 -1.60 3.32 -0.99
N GLN A 58 -2.26 3.43 0.16
CA GLN A 58 -2.85 2.29 0.87
C GLN A 58 -4.00 1.66 0.07
N LEU A 59 -4.87 2.47 -0.53
CA LEU A 59 -5.94 1.98 -1.40
C LEU A 59 -5.37 1.22 -2.60
N MET A 60 -4.33 1.76 -3.23
CA MET A 60 -3.67 1.12 -4.37
C MET A 60 -2.95 -0.17 -3.98
N LEU A 61 -2.32 -0.20 -2.80
CA LEU A 61 -1.73 -1.42 -2.25
C LEU A 61 -2.79 -2.49 -2.02
N ASP A 62 -3.97 -2.14 -1.52
CA ASP A 62 -5.06 -3.10 -1.33
C ASP A 62 -5.62 -3.62 -2.66
N GLN A 63 -5.70 -2.78 -3.69
CA GLN A 63 -6.01 -3.26 -5.05
C GLN A 63 -4.96 -4.25 -5.57
N ILE A 64 -3.67 -3.97 -5.36
CA ILE A 64 -2.60 -4.89 -5.71
C ILE A 64 -2.76 -6.20 -4.95
N LYS A 65 -2.99 -6.16 -3.65
CA LYS A 65 -3.21 -7.38 -2.87
C LYS A 65 -4.32 -8.21 -3.48
N GLU A 66 -5.51 -7.63 -3.70
CA GLU A 66 -6.65 -8.34 -4.29
C GLU A 66 -6.31 -8.97 -5.65
N MET A 67 -5.57 -8.26 -6.51
CA MET A 67 -5.11 -8.78 -7.81
C MET A 67 -4.19 -10.01 -7.68
N TYR A 68 -3.36 -10.08 -6.63
CA TYR A 68 -2.37 -11.14 -6.44
C TYR A 68 -2.80 -12.23 -5.44
N THR A 69 -3.72 -11.97 -4.50
CA THR A 69 -4.30 -13.00 -3.62
C THR A 69 -5.26 -13.93 -4.34
N ALA A 70 -5.72 -13.57 -5.55
CA ALA A 70 -6.36 -14.50 -6.47
C ALA A 70 -5.38 -15.59 -6.98
N GLU A 71 -4.06 -15.37 -6.87
CA GLU A 71 -3.00 -16.25 -7.36
C GLU A 71 -2.15 -16.89 -6.23
N GLU A 72 -1.94 -16.22 -5.08
CA GLU A 72 -1.13 -16.73 -3.96
C GLU A 72 -1.86 -16.65 -2.60
N LYS A 73 -1.98 -17.77 -1.88
CA LYS A 73 -2.69 -17.88 -0.59
C LYS A 73 -1.90 -17.42 0.65
N ASP A 74 -0.71 -16.83 0.51
CA ASP A 74 0.23 -16.72 1.64
C ASP A 74 0.90 -15.35 1.86
N LEU A 75 0.29 -14.26 1.38
CA LEU A 75 0.85 -12.91 1.58
C LEU A 75 0.94 -12.54 3.08
N ASP A 76 -0.07 -12.90 3.87
CA ASP A 76 -0.12 -12.60 5.29
C ASP A 76 1.01 -13.31 6.06
N SER A 77 1.32 -14.58 5.77
CA SER A 77 2.44 -15.24 6.46
C SER A 77 3.79 -14.68 6.02
N ARG A 78 3.93 -14.28 4.74
CA ARG A 78 5.13 -13.58 4.26
C ARG A 78 5.32 -12.24 4.98
N TYR A 79 4.25 -11.49 5.20
CA TYR A 79 4.27 -10.26 6.00
C TYR A 79 4.68 -10.54 7.45
N MET A 80 4.05 -11.50 8.11
CA MET A 80 4.35 -11.87 9.50
C MET A 80 5.81 -12.32 9.68
N LYS A 81 6.35 -13.12 8.76
CA LYS A 81 7.77 -13.54 8.78
C LYS A 81 8.71 -12.33 8.66
N LYS A 82 8.39 -11.35 7.81
CA LYS A 82 9.18 -10.11 7.68
C LYS A 82 9.13 -9.28 8.96
N LEU A 83 7.95 -9.11 9.56
CA LEU A 83 7.79 -8.36 10.81
C LEU A 83 8.57 -9.02 11.96
N GLN A 84 8.43 -10.34 12.13
CA GLN A 84 9.18 -11.10 13.14
C GLN A 84 10.70 -10.94 12.97
N ARG A 85 11.20 -10.92 11.72
CA ARG A 85 12.61 -10.68 11.44
C ARG A 85 13.07 -9.30 11.91
N VAL A 86 12.30 -8.26 11.61
CA VAL A 86 12.63 -6.88 12.03
C VAL A 86 12.61 -6.76 13.55
N LEU A 87 11.58 -7.31 14.21
CA LEU A 87 11.50 -7.31 15.67
C LEU A 87 12.67 -8.07 16.31
N ARG A 88 13.12 -9.18 15.73
CA ARG A 88 14.30 -9.89 16.21
C ARG A 88 15.54 -9.00 16.19
N ILE A 89 15.78 -8.27 15.08
CA ILE A 89 16.92 -7.35 14.95
C ILE A 89 16.91 -6.28 16.06
N ILE A 90 15.73 -5.69 16.32
CA ILE A 90 15.58 -4.67 17.37
C ILE A 90 15.88 -5.25 18.76
N HIS A 91 15.38 -6.45 19.08
CA HIS A 91 15.59 -7.07 20.39
C HIS A 91 17.02 -7.59 20.60
N GLU A 92 17.71 -7.96 19.52
CA GLU A 92 19.10 -8.45 19.56
C GLU A 92 20.14 -7.31 19.61
N GLY A 93 19.71 -6.04 19.54
CA GLY A 93 20.55 -4.88 19.86
C GLY A 93 21.56 -4.48 18.78
N ASN A 94 21.21 -4.63 17.50
CA ASN A 94 21.96 -4.02 16.39
C ASN A 94 21.47 -2.60 16.08
#